data_AF-A0A101JN67-F1
#
_entry.id   AF-A0A101JN67-F1
#
_cell.length_a   1.000
_cell.length_b   1.000
_cell.length_c   1.000
_cell.angle_alpha   90.00
_cell.angle_beta   90.00
_cell.angle_gamma   90.00
#
_symmetry.space_group_name_H-M   'P 1'
#
loop_
_entity.id
_entity.type
_entity.pdbx_description
1 polymer ?
#
loop_
_entity_poly.entity_id
_entity_poly.type
_entity_poly.pdbx_seq_one_letter_code
_entity_poly.pdbx_strand_id
1 'polypeptide(L)'
;MAVEIELWAMVGEPEALALAGPGATLLTGAGAAYAVGSDTLVVIGGGVSGEAHAAAEEMILPGPFPELIEERLAGMLRPVVHAFARMPDGCLALGAAQATELSYRRGALHDIRLRFEAPVPSDLLGRVPPGMDWLDLAVDDPVGAMERFIASWYAEIPERRETPAAAGLPTALRAFHRAAAGRPEVYGLTSRIYPEPFAGHPEELITFGQDGDGVVTVLMEPDGDDPRVYYDGLSDRLLPERERLSRYLLHATLARAAMDSPLGGMAFVDRPQARRVIAPLRRVPLQPMRWPSLFSRCYAGPGTVVLIGEDDADWFEMYVGVRRPGLLRRLRKLGLDWESFTDSAEPE
;
A
#
# COMPACT_ATOMS: atom_id res chain seq x y z
N MET A 1 1.01 27.77 27.96
CA MET A 1 -0.24 27.89 27.18
C MET A 1 -0.60 26.49 26.71
N ALA A 2 -1.82 26.04 26.94
CA ALA A 2 -2.31 24.79 26.36
C ALA A 2 -2.52 25.03 24.86
N VAL A 3 -1.97 24.17 24.02
CA VAL A 3 -2.24 24.17 22.58
C VAL A 3 -3.58 23.48 22.40
N GLU A 4 -4.55 24.16 21.80
CA GLU A 4 -5.87 23.60 21.50
C GLU A 4 -5.94 23.38 19.99
N ILE A 5 -6.15 22.13 19.57
CA ILE A 5 -6.21 21.74 18.16
C ILE A 5 -7.62 21.23 17.89
N GLU A 6 -8.32 21.89 16.98
CA GLU A 6 -9.64 21.47 16.56
C GLU A 6 -9.59 20.11 15.86
N LEU A 7 -10.62 19.29 16.07
CA LEU A 7 -10.79 18.02 15.37
C LEU A 7 -10.79 18.27 13.85
N TRP A 8 -10.02 17.48 13.11
CA TRP A 8 -9.81 17.58 11.66
C TRP A 8 -9.05 18.82 11.17
N ALA A 9 -8.47 19.61 12.06
CA ALA A 9 -7.56 20.67 11.67
C ALA A 9 -6.26 20.11 11.06
N MET A 10 -5.72 20.84 10.09
CA MET A 10 -4.38 20.63 9.56
C MET A 10 -3.39 21.51 10.32
N VAL A 11 -2.43 20.89 11.00
CA VAL A 11 -1.42 21.59 11.82
C VAL A 11 -0.01 21.20 11.42
N GLY A 12 0.99 22.00 11.83
CA GLY A 12 2.39 21.61 11.68
C GLY A 12 2.76 20.44 12.60
N GLU A 13 3.70 19.58 12.19
CA GLU A 13 4.20 18.50 13.05
C GLU A 13 4.72 19.01 14.42
N PRO A 14 5.46 20.13 14.51
CA PRO A 14 5.87 20.69 15.80
C PRO A 14 4.69 21.13 16.70
N GLU A 15 3.61 21.61 16.10
CA GLU A 15 2.40 22.05 16.80
C GLU A 15 1.60 20.86 17.33
N ALA A 16 1.46 19.80 16.51
CA ALA A 16 0.87 18.54 16.93
C ALA A 16 1.62 17.94 18.13
N LEU A 17 2.96 17.85 18.05
CA LEU A 17 3.79 17.31 19.14
C LEU A 17 3.74 18.18 20.41
N ALA A 18 3.59 19.49 20.28
CA ALA A 18 3.47 20.41 21.41
C ALA A 18 2.20 20.18 22.26
N LEU A 19 1.19 19.48 21.73
CA LEU A 19 -0.02 19.09 22.45
C LEU A 19 0.27 18.16 23.65
N ALA A 20 1.40 17.44 23.64
CA ALA A 20 1.84 16.64 24.78
C ALA A 20 2.25 17.49 26.01
N GLY A 21 2.38 18.81 25.83
CA GLY A 21 2.71 19.75 26.90
C GLY A 21 4.21 19.96 27.11
N PRO A 22 4.58 20.90 28.00
CA PRO A 22 5.97 21.25 28.26
C PRO A 22 6.74 20.09 28.88
N GLY A 23 7.97 19.86 28.41
CA GLY A 23 8.82 18.77 28.90
C GLY A 23 8.48 17.39 28.33
N ALA A 24 7.59 17.31 27.34
CA ALA A 24 7.28 16.06 26.68
C ALA A 24 8.52 15.44 26.02
N THR A 25 8.65 14.11 26.15
CA THR A 25 9.72 13.35 25.50
C THR A 25 9.31 13.05 24.06
N LEU A 26 10.08 13.54 23.10
CA LEU A 26 9.85 13.28 21.67
C LEU A 26 10.56 12.00 21.25
N LEU A 27 9.84 11.13 20.57
CA LEU A 27 10.35 9.85 20.08
C LEU A 27 9.96 9.67 18.62
N THR A 28 10.79 8.96 17.87
CA THR A 28 10.49 8.52 16.51
C THR A 28 10.73 7.01 16.40
N GLY A 29 9.84 6.31 15.70
CA GLY A 29 9.91 4.85 15.59
C GLY A 29 8.85 4.30 14.67
N ALA A 30 9.22 3.27 13.89
CA ALA A 30 8.30 2.49 13.05
C ALA A 30 7.38 3.33 12.13
N GLY A 31 7.92 4.39 11.54
CA GLY A 31 7.18 5.27 10.62
C GLY A 31 6.25 6.29 11.30
N ALA A 32 6.29 6.38 12.62
CA ALA A 32 5.50 7.32 13.41
C ALA A 32 6.38 8.23 14.28
N ALA A 33 5.81 9.36 14.68
CA ALA A 33 6.39 10.26 15.68
C ALA A 33 5.49 10.31 16.92
N TYR A 34 6.10 10.44 18.08
CA TYR A 34 5.42 10.43 19.37
C TYR A 34 5.89 11.58 20.24
N ALA A 35 5.00 12.11 21.07
CA ALA A 35 5.36 12.97 22.17
C ALA A 35 4.70 12.46 23.46
N VAL A 36 5.51 12.12 24.45
CA VAL A 36 5.06 11.56 25.74
C VAL A 36 5.12 12.65 26.80
N GLY A 37 3.95 13.16 27.19
CA GLY A 37 3.78 14.13 28.28
C GLY A 37 3.38 13.48 29.60
N SER A 38 3.12 14.32 30.61
CA SER A 38 2.69 13.87 31.95
C SER A 38 1.35 13.13 31.90
N ASP A 39 0.40 13.63 31.12
CA ASP A 39 -0.98 13.12 31.05
C ASP A 39 -1.47 12.88 29.61
N THR A 40 -0.63 13.21 28.63
CA THR A 40 -0.98 13.20 27.21
C THR A 40 0.06 12.42 26.42
N LEU A 41 -0.41 11.58 25.51
CA LEU A 41 0.42 10.94 24.48
C LEU A 41 -0.04 11.47 23.11
N VAL A 42 0.86 12.07 22.36
CA VAL A 42 0.60 12.42 20.96
C VAL A 42 1.19 11.34 20.06
N VAL A 43 0.42 10.92 19.06
CA VAL A 43 0.82 9.95 18.05
C VAL A 43 0.61 10.54 16.66
N ILE A 44 1.64 10.52 15.83
CA ILE A 44 1.58 10.93 14.43
C ILE A 44 1.91 9.71 13.56
N GLY A 45 0.86 9.06 13.03
CA GLY A 45 0.94 7.84 12.22
C GLY A 45 0.92 8.09 10.71
N GLY A 46 1.23 7.06 9.93
CA GLY A 46 1.29 7.15 8.46
C GLY A 46 -0.07 7.13 7.74
N GLY A 47 -1.16 6.79 8.44
CA GLY A 47 -2.48 6.63 7.84
C GLY A 47 -3.53 6.10 8.83
N VAL A 48 -4.75 5.88 8.34
CA VAL A 48 -5.85 5.23 9.07
C VAL A 48 -6.20 3.88 8.45
N SER A 49 -6.77 3.00 9.26
CA SER A 49 -7.30 1.71 8.84
C SER A 49 -8.83 1.74 8.94
N GLY A 50 -9.50 1.31 7.88
CA GLY A 50 -10.96 1.22 7.82
C GLY A 50 -11.39 0.73 6.44
N GLU A 51 -12.56 0.11 6.37
CA GLU A 51 -13.16 -0.16 5.07
C GLU A 51 -13.42 1.16 4.37
N ALA A 52 -13.07 1.22 3.09
CA ALA A 52 -13.11 2.40 2.25
C ALA A 52 -14.42 3.22 2.24
N HIS A 53 -15.52 2.58 2.63
CA HIS A 53 -16.87 3.13 2.63
C HIS A 53 -17.46 3.29 4.05
N ALA A 54 -16.73 2.81 5.07
CA ALA A 54 -17.08 2.99 6.47
C ALA A 54 -16.20 4.11 7.04
N ALA A 55 -16.75 4.88 7.98
CA ALA A 55 -15.98 5.91 8.64
C ALA A 55 -14.76 5.24 9.33
N ALA A 56 -13.54 5.64 8.99
CA ALA A 56 -12.36 5.01 9.58
C ALA A 56 -12.32 5.38 11.07
N GLU A 57 -12.44 4.36 11.90
CA GLU A 57 -12.44 4.50 13.36
C GLU A 57 -11.10 4.12 13.96
N GLU A 58 -10.16 3.61 13.15
CA GLU A 58 -8.95 3.02 13.68
C GLU A 58 -7.67 3.47 12.95
N MET A 59 -6.56 3.36 13.67
CA MET A 59 -5.21 3.45 13.13
C MET A 59 -4.39 2.31 13.72
N ILE A 60 -3.72 1.58 12.84
CA ILE A 60 -2.74 0.57 13.22
C ILE A 60 -1.35 1.18 13.09
N LEU A 61 -0.63 1.19 14.21
CA LEU A 61 0.77 1.56 14.25
C LEU A 61 1.57 0.25 14.26
N PRO A 62 2.47 0.04 13.28
CA PRO A 62 3.44 -1.04 13.37
C PRO A 62 4.59 -0.63 14.28
N GLY A 63 5.22 -1.61 14.91
CA GLY A 63 6.40 -1.47 15.78
C GLY A 63 7.70 -1.92 15.07
N PRO A 64 8.78 -2.15 15.84
CA PRO A 64 8.84 -2.13 17.30
C PRO A 64 8.73 -0.71 17.90
N PHE A 65 8.17 -0.61 19.10
CA PHE A 65 7.98 0.66 19.80
C PHE A 65 9.06 0.89 20.88
N PRO A 66 9.39 2.16 21.18
CA PRO A 66 10.21 2.49 22.35
C PRO A 66 9.54 2.01 23.65
N GLU A 67 10.33 1.51 24.61
CA GLU A 67 9.84 1.02 25.92
C GLU A 67 8.94 2.04 26.63
N LEU A 68 9.26 3.34 26.53
CA LEU A 68 8.45 4.40 27.14
C LEU A 68 7.01 4.45 26.61
N ILE A 69 6.78 4.11 25.34
CA ILE A 69 5.43 4.05 24.75
C ILE A 69 4.67 2.84 25.30
N GLU A 70 5.35 1.70 25.42
CA GLU A 70 4.80 0.49 25.99
C GLU A 70 4.38 0.71 27.45
N GLU A 71 5.28 1.26 28.28
CA GLU A 71 5.00 1.56 29.69
C GLU A 71 3.81 2.50 29.85
N ARG A 72 3.72 3.52 28.98
CA ARG A 72 2.65 4.52 29.08
C ARG A 72 1.28 3.96 28.68
N LEU A 73 1.22 3.08 27.68
CA LEU A 73 -0.04 2.49 27.20
C LEU A 73 -0.48 1.25 27.98
N ALA A 74 0.46 0.44 28.47
CA ALA A 74 0.19 -0.74 29.29
C ALA A 74 -0.03 -0.40 30.78
N GLY A 75 0.39 0.79 31.21
CA GLY A 75 0.27 1.24 32.60
C GLY A 75 -1.17 1.48 33.10
N MET A 76 -1.33 1.54 34.44
CA MET A 76 -2.65 1.75 35.07
C MET A 76 -3.23 3.15 34.84
N LEU A 77 -2.39 4.17 34.67
CA LEU A 77 -2.80 5.53 34.36
C LEU A 77 -2.60 5.77 32.86
N ARG A 78 -3.59 5.40 32.06
CA ARG A 78 -3.54 5.61 30.62
C ARG A 78 -3.67 7.10 30.30
N PRO A 79 -2.72 7.70 29.56
CA PRO A 79 -2.85 9.09 29.14
C PRO A 79 -3.99 9.24 28.13
N VAL A 80 -4.43 10.48 27.93
CA VAL A 80 -5.22 10.82 26.75
C VAL A 80 -4.32 10.67 25.53
N VAL A 81 -4.72 9.85 24.56
CA VAL A 81 -3.98 9.71 23.30
C VAL A 81 -4.60 10.64 22.28
N HIS A 82 -3.82 11.58 21.75
CA HIS A 82 -4.23 12.38 20.58
C HIS A 82 -3.56 11.83 19.33
N ALA A 83 -4.39 11.40 18.38
CA ALA A 83 -3.93 10.81 17.13
C ALA A 83 -3.95 11.83 15.99
N PHE A 84 -2.92 11.75 15.15
CA PHE A 84 -2.77 12.54 13.94
C PHE A 84 -2.37 11.63 12.78
N ALA A 85 -2.93 11.90 11.60
CA ALA A 85 -2.43 11.32 10.36
C ALA A 85 -1.39 12.26 9.75
N ARG A 86 -0.22 11.72 9.39
CA ARG A 86 0.80 12.45 8.65
C ARG A 86 0.33 12.68 7.21
N MET A 87 0.42 13.92 6.77
CA MET A 87 0.02 14.40 5.46
C MET A 87 1.20 15.09 4.75
N PRO A 88 1.18 15.24 3.42
CA PRO A 88 2.20 16.01 2.71
C PRO A 88 2.33 17.47 3.18
N ASP A 89 1.21 18.08 3.56
CA ASP A 89 1.11 19.50 3.92
C ASP A 89 1.03 19.72 5.46
N GLY A 90 1.20 18.67 6.29
CA GLY A 90 1.15 18.78 7.75
C GLY A 90 0.65 17.51 8.47
N CYS A 91 -0.06 17.69 9.57
CA CYS A 91 -0.68 16.61 10.35
C CYS A 91 -2.19 16.89 10.46
N LEU A 92 -3.01 15.93 10.06
CA LEU A 92 -4.47 16.00 10.24
C LEU A 92 -4.82 15.51 11.65
N ALA A 93 -5.49 16.34 12.43
CA ALA A 93 -6.00 15.96 13.75
C ALA A 93 -7.14 14.93 13.63
N LEU A 94 -6.92 13.72 14.14
CA LEU A 94 -7.94 12.66 14.20
C LEU A 94 -8.71 12.65 15.52
N GLY A 95 -8.25 13.44 16.49
CA GLY A 95 -8.88 13.60 17.80
C GLY A 95 -8.30 12.68 18.86
N ALA A 96 -9.07 12.50 19.94
CA ALA A 96 -8.73 11.57 20.99
C ALA A 96 -8.91 10.12 20.51
N ALA A 97 -8.03 9.25 20.97
CA ALA A 97 -8.02 7.83 20.65
C ALA A 97 -7.75 6.97 21.89
N GLN A 98 -8.09 5.70 21.80
CA GLN A 98 -7.84 4.71 22.83
C GLN A 98 -7.08 3.53 22.24
N ALA A 99 -6.03 3.08 22.91
CA ALA A 99 -5.38 1.82 22.56
C ALA A 99 -6.31 0.64 22.92
N THR A 100 -6.82 -0.01 21.88
CA THR A 100 -7.75 -1.15 22.00
C THR A 100 -7.03 -2.48 21.96
N GLU A 101 -5.90 -2.56 21.26
CA GLU A 101 -5.09 -3.77 21.14
C GLU A 101 -3.59 -3.44 21.18
N LEU A 102 -2.84 -4.26 21.92
CA LEU A 102 -1.38 -4.21 22.03
C LEU A 102 -0.84 -5.60 21.72
N SER A 103 -0.17 -5.76 20.58
CA SER A 103 0.35 -7.05 20.13
C SER A 103 1.83 -7.16 20.38
N TYR A 104 2.26 -8.27 20.97
CA TYR A 104 3.65 -8.53 21.34
C TYR A 104 4.24 -9.64 20.48
N ARG A 105 5.47 -9.43 20.01
CA ARG A 105 6.25 -10.47 19.31
C ARG A 105 7.64 -10.55 19.94
N ARG A 106 7.99 -11.73 20.44
CA ARG A 106 9.26 -12.00 21.15
C ARG A 106 9.52 -11.05 22.34
N GLY A 107 8.47 -10.66 23.06
CA GLY A 107 8.57 -9.81 24.25
C GLY A 107 8.65 -8.31 23.98
N ALA A 108 8.61 -7.87 22.72
CA ALA A 108 8.54 -6.45 22.36
C ALA A 108 7.15 -6.11 21.79
N LEU A 109 6.63 -4.93 22.14
CA LEU A 109 5.42 -4.38 21.52
C LEU A 109 5.66 -4.16 20.02
N HIS A 110 4.77 -4.73 19.21
CA HIS A 110 4.93 -4.82 17.75
C HIS A 110 3.75 -4.25 16.97
N ASP A 111 2.54 -4.21 17.52
CA ASP A 111 1.42 -3.49 16.92
C ASP A 111 0.61 -2.78 18.01
N ILE A 112 0.17 -1.56 17.70
CA ILE A 112 -0.80 -0.82 18.52
C ILE A 112 -1.98 -0.50 17.64
N ARG A 113 -3.17 -0.94 18.04
CA ARG A 113 -4.43 -0.49 17.44
C ARG A 113 -5.00 0.65 18.28
N LEU A 114 -5.14 1.81 17.66
CA LEU A 114 -5.81 2.97 18.22
C LEU A 114 -7.21 3.08 17.62
N ARG A 115 -8.23 3.19 18.47
CA ARG A 115 -9.59 3.53 18.05
C ARG A 115 -9.91 4.97 18.39
N PHE A 116 -10.39 5.75 17.44
CA PHE A 116 -10.78 7.14 17.62
C PHE A 116 -12.12 7.25 18.35
N GLU A 117 -12.30 8.31 19.13
CA GLU A 117 -13.58 8.61 19.77
C GLU A 117 -14.62 9.12 18.77
N ALA A 118 -14.16 9.86 17.76
CA ALA A 118 -14.97 10.32 16.64
C ALA A 118 -14.50 9.64 15.35
N PRO A 119 -15.41 9.01 14.58
CA PRO A 119 -15.04 8.41 13.31
C PRO A 119 -14.55 9.48 12.33
N VAL A 120 -13.60 9.14 11.45
CA VAL A 120 -13.11 10.06 10.42
C VAL A 120 -14.19 10.22 9.33
N PRO A 121 -14.68 11.44 9.08
CA PRO A 121 -15.66 11.73 8.03
C PRO A 121 -15.21 11.23 6.65
N SER A 122 -16.14 10.74 5.84
CA SER A 122 -15.84 10.16 4.53
C SER A 122 -15.17 11.13 3.55
N ASP A 123 -15.48 12.43 3.64
CA ASP A 123 -14.83 13.50 2.87
C ASP A 123 -13.37 13.74 3.27
N LEU A 124 -12.97 13.28 4.47
CA LEU A 124 -11.61 13.31 4.99
C LEU A 124 -10.87 11.97 4.82
N LEU A 125 -11.56 10.84 4.68
CA LEU A 125 -10.95 9.55 4.32
C LEU A 125 -10.23 9.63 2.97
N GLY A 126 -10.82 10.36 2.02
CA GLY A 126 -10.20 10.74 0.76
C GLY A 126 -8.97 11.66 0.91
N ARG A 127 -8.59 12.07 2.13
CA ARG A 127 -7.38 12.88 2.42
C ARG A 127 -6.35 12.14 3.26
N VAL A 128 -6.75 11.25 4.17
CA VAL A 128 -5.82 10.47 5.01
C VAL A 128 -5.16 9.34 4.21
N PRO A 129 -3.83 9.15 4.23
CA PRO A 129 -3.20 8.07 3.46
C PRO A 129 -3.68 6.70 3.94
N PRO A 130 -3.84 5.71 3.05
CA PRO A 130 -4.11 4.34 3.48
C PRO A 130 -2.93 3.80 4.31
N GLY A 131 -3.25 3.00 5.33
CA GLY A 131 -2.26 2.26 6.11
C GLY A 131 -1.37 1.36 5.25
N MET A 132 -0.16 1.08 5.73
CA MET A 132 0.84 0.21 5.09
C MET A 132 0.96 -1.15 5.79
N ASP A 133 -0.04 -1.52 6.60
CA ASP A 133 -0.10 -2.75 7.39
C ASP A 133 -0.13 -4.01 6.52
N TRP A 134 -0.72 -3.93 5.33
CA TRP A 134 -0.70 -5.00 4.33
C TRP A 134 0.73 -5.44 3.96
N LEU A 135 1.72 -4.53 4.03
CA LEU A 135 3.09 -4.83 3.65
C LEU A 135 3.77 -5.79 4.63
N ASP A 136 3.35 -5.78 5.89
CA ASP A 136 3.86 -6.68 6.92
C ASP A 136 3.30 -8.11 6.77
N LEU A 137 2.19 -8.26 6.04
CA LEU A 137 1.62 -9.55 5.65
C LEU A 137 2.28 -10.15 4.41
N ALA A 138 2.93 -9.35 3.55
CA ALA A 138 3.35 -9.77 2.20
C ALA A 138 4.24 -11.03 2.16
N VAL A 139 5.00 -11.31 3.23
CA VAL A 139 5.84 -12.51 3.33
C VAL A 139 5.04 -13.74 3.73
N ASP A 140 4.27 -13.63 4.81
CA ASP A 140 3.63 -14.76 5.50
C ASP A 140 2.21 -15.05 4.97
N ASP A 141 1.50 -14.01 4.53
CA ASP A 141 0.14 -14.04 3.99
C ASP A 141 0.01 -13.09 2.77
N PRO A 142 0.54 -13.47 1.60
CA PRO A 142 0.47 -12.64 0.40
C PRO A 142 -0.97 -12.44 -0.12
N VAL A 143 -1.89 -13.36 0.20
CA VAL A 143 -3.30 -13.23 -0.19
C VAL A 143 -3.98 -12.14 0.64
N GLY A 144 -3.83 -12.19 1.97
CA GLY A 144 -4.35 -11.14 2.85
C GLY A 144 -3.70 -9.78 2.60
N ALA A 145 -2.40 -9.75 2.27
CA ALA A 145 -1.71 -8.54 1.84
C ALA A 145 -2.35 -7.94 0.58
N MET A 146 -2.65 -8.77 -0.43
CA MET A 146 -3.29 -8.34 -1.67
C MET A 146 -4.72 -7.83 -1.43
N GLU A 147 -5.54 -8.56 -0.66
CA GLU A 147 -6.91 -8.13 -0.35
C GLU A 147 -6.93 -6.78 0.37
N ARG A 148 -6.05 -6.58 1.37
CA ARG A 148 -5.92 -5.29 2.09
C ARG A 148 -5.41 -4.18 1.20
N PHE A 149 -4.41 -4.46 0.35
CA PHE A 149 -3.93 -3.49 -0.62
C PHE A 149 -5.07 -3.06 -1.55
N ILE A 150 -5.82 -4.00 -2.13
CA ILE A 150 -6.94 -3.69 -3.04
C ILE A 150 -8.02 -2.86 -2.32
N ALA A 151 -8.44 -3.28 -1.12
CA ALA A 151 -9.46 -2.57 -0.35
C ALA A 151 -9.05 -1.11 -0.04
N SER A 152 -7.76 -0.87 0.22
CA SER A 152 -7.24 0.47 0.51
C SER A 152 -6.94 1.30 -0.75
N TRP A 153 -6.37 0.69 -1.79
CA TRP A 153 -5.94 1.36 -3.02
C TRP A 153 -7.09 1.58 -4.00
N TYR A 154 -8.17 0.81 -3.93
CA TYR A 154 -9.36 0.98 -4.78
C TYR A 154 -10.59 1.35 -3.95
N ALA A 155 -10.33 1.98 -2.79
CA ALA A 155 -11.32 2.37 -1.81
C ALA A 155 -12.50 3.17 -2.39
N GLU A 156 -12.24 4.06 -3.35
CA GLU A 156 -13.28 4.95 -3.90
C GLU A 156 -14.21 4.24 -4.89
N ILE A 157 -13.90 2.99 -5.25
CA ILE A 157 -14.66 2.19 -6.20
C ILE A 157 -15.57 1.24 -5.41
N PRO A 158 -16.91 1.37 -5.56
CA PRO A 158 -17.86 0.58 -4.79
C PRO A 158 -17.67 -0.91 -4.99
N GLU A 159 -17.62 -1.66 -3.89
CA GLU A 159 -17.71 -3.12 -3.94
C GLU A 159 -19.11 -3.52 -4.38
N ARG A 160 -19.20 -4.41 -5.37
CA ARG A 160 -20.48 -5.00 -5.76
C ARG A 160 -20.56 -6.42 -5.20
N ARG A 161 -21.74 -6.77 -4.68
CA ARG A 161 -22.02 -8.12 -4.15
C ARG A 161 -21.71 -9.20 -5.19
N GLU A 162 -21.18 -10.30 -4.66
CA GLU A 162 -20.53 -11.42 -5.34
C GLU A 162 -21.29 -12.00 -6.54
N THR A 163 -20.54 -12.36 -7.58
CA THR A 163 -20.84 -13.53 -8.41
C THR A 163 -19.98 -14.68 -7.88
N PRO A 164 -20.51 -15.90 -7.65
CA PRO A 164 -19.69 -17.01 -7.18
C PRO A 164 -18.49 -17.24 -8.10
N ALA A 165 -17.27 -17.21 -7.55
CA ALA A 165 -16.09 -17.60 -8.30
C ALA A 165 -16.27 -19.04 -8.81
N ALA A 166 -15.84 -19.29 -10.05
CA ALA A 166 -15.95 -20.62 -10.65
C ALA A 166 -15.34 -21.69 -9.74
N ALA A 167 -16.06 -22.79 -9.54
CA ALA A 167 -15.56 -23.93 -8.80
C ALA A 167 -14.29 -24.47 -9.49
N GLY A 168 -13.21 -24.70 -8.71
CA GLY A 168 -11.96 -25.28 -9.22
C GLY A 168 -10.79 -24.30 -9.43
N LEU A 169 -10.99 -22.98 -9.29
CA LEU A 169 -9.87 -22.02 -9.33
C LEU A 169 -8.98 -22.14 -8.08
N PRO A 170 -7.65 -21.88 -8.14
CA PRO A 170 -6.78 -21.81 -6.95
C PRO A 170 -7.24 -20.76 -5.93
N THR A 171 -6.97 -20.98 -4.64
CA THR A 171 -7.44 -20.09 -3.55
C THR A 171 -7.03 -18.64 -3.75
N ALA A 172 -5.78 -18.39 -4.14
CA ALA A 172 -5.29 -17.02 -4.34
C ALA A 172 -6.05 -16.28 -5.46
N LEU A 173 -6.37 -16.97 -6.55
CA LEU A 173 -7.10 -16.38 -7.67
C LEU A 173 -8.57 -16.13 -7.33
N ARG A 174 -9.21 -17.04 -6.56
CA ARG A 174 -10.56 -16.79 -6.01
C ARG A 174 -10.59 -15.56 -5.10
N ALA A 175 -9.58 -15.40 -4.24
CA ALA A 175 -9.45 -14.22 -3.38
C ALA A 175 -9.26 -12.94 -4.19
N PHE A 176 -8.40 -12.97 -5.23
CA PHE A 176 -8.25 -11.85 -6.16
C PHE A 176 -9.59 -11.45 -6.81
N HIS A 177 -10.33 -12.42 -7.37
CA HIS A 177 -11.63 -12.13 -7.99
C HIS A 177 -12.65 -11.57 -7.02
N ARG A 178 -12.64 -12.04 -5.76
CA ARG A 178 -13.49 -11.49 -4.70
C ARG A 178 -13.13 -10.03 -4.40
N ALA A 179 -11.85 -9.74 -4.20
CA ALA A 179 -11.38 -8.38 -3.91
C ALA A 179 -11.60 -7.40 -5.09
N ALA A 180 -11.55 -7.92 -6.31
CA ALA A 180 -11.80 -7.19 -7.55
C ALA A 180 -13.29 -7.07 -7.93
N ALA A 181 -14.21 -7.68 -7.18
CA ALA A 181 -15.63 -7.73 -7.54
C ALA A 181 -16.25 -6.33 -7.60
N GLY A 182 -16.75 -5.95 -8.77
CA GLY A 182 -17.30 -4.61 -9.03
C GLY A 182 -16.26 -3.53 -9.30
N ARG A 183 -14.96 -3.87 -9.34
CA ARG A 183 -13.84 -2.96 -9.55
C ARG A 183 -13.05 -3.33 -10.82
N PRO A 184 -13.54 -3.01 -12.03
CA PRO A 184 -12.88 -3.38 -13.28
C PRO A 184 -11.41 -2.91 -13.36
N GLU A 185 -11.07 -1.81 -12.69
CA GLU A 185 -9.73 -1.22 -12.62
C GLU A 185 -8.71 -2.14 -11.93
N VAL A 186 -9.15 -3.03 -11.04
CA VAL A 186 -8.28 -4.02 -10.37
C VAL A 186 -7.79 -5.08 -11.36
N TYR A 187 -8.59 -5.36 -12.40
CA TYR A 187 -8.22 -6.31 -13.44
C TYR A 187 -7.13 -5.78 -14.38
N GLY A 188 -6.84 -4.47 -14.36
CA GLY A 188 -5.78 -3.81 -15.14
C GLY A 188 -6.16 -3.49 -16.58
N LEU A 189 -5.44 -2.53 -17.17
CA LEU A 189 -5.62 -2.08 -18.55
C LEU A 189 -4.51 -2.62 -19.46
N THR A 190 -3.26 -2.23 -19.20
CA THR A 190 -2.08 -2.64 -19.99
C THR A 190 -1.61 -4.06 -19.66
N SER A 191 -1.85 -4.46 -18.41
CA SER A 191 -1.50 -5.76 -17.84
C SER A 191 -2.75 -6.31 -17.15
N ARG A 192 -3.33 -7.38 -17.68
CA ARG A 192 -4.69 -7.82 -17.34
C ARG A 192 -4.72 -9.21 -16.71
N ILE A 193 -5.43 -9.36 -15.58
CA ILE A 193 -5.92 -10.68 -15.14
C ILE A 193 -7.30 -10.88 -15.76
N TYR A 194 -7.58 -12.07 -16.28
CA TYR A 194 -8.88 -12.38 -16.85
C TYR A 194 -9.87 -12.76 -15.76
N PRO A 195 -11.12 -12.27 -15.82
CA PRO A 195 -12.18 -12.69 -14.90
C PRO A 195 -12.47 -14.20 -14.96
N GLU A 196 -12.29 -14.81 -16.14
CA GLU A 196 -12.46 -16.23 -16.37
C GLU A 196 -11.18 -16.79 -17.01
N PRO A 197 -10.36 -17.53 -16.25
CA PRO A 197 -9.25 -18.29 -16.80
C PRO A 197 -9.76 -19.39 -17.73
N PHE A 198 -9.00 -19.71 -18.77
CA PHE A 198 -9.39 -20.74 -19.74
C PHE A 198 -8.23 -21.67 -20.09
N ALA A 199 -8.57 -22.94 -20.32
CA ALA A 199 -7.64 -23.93 -20.83
C ALA A 199 -7.49 -23.81 -22.35
N GLY A 200 -6.42 -24.38 -22.89
CA GLY A 200 -6.20 -24.43 -24.35
C GLY A 200 -4.79 -24.06 -24.79
N HIS A 201 -3.89 -23.77 -23.87
CA HIS A 201 -2.48 -23.61 -24.20
C HIS A 201 -1.87 -24.96 -24.64
N PRO A 202 -0.99 -25.02 -25.65
CA PRO A 202 -0.40 -26.27 -26.15
C PRO A 202 0.32 -27.13 -25.09
N GLU A 203 0.86 -26.48 -24.06
CA GLU A 203 1.57 -27.11 -22.93
C GLU A 203 0.63 -27.52 -21.77
N GLU A 204 -0.69 -27.61 -22.04
CA GLU A 204 -1.72 -27.99 -21.06
C GLU A 204 -1.81 -27.05 -19.83
N LEU A 205 -1.31 -25.82 -19.98
CA LEU A 205 -1.40 -24.75 -18.98
C LEU A 205 -2.72 -23.96 -19.10
N ILE A 206 -3.12 -23.31 -18.00
CA ILE A 206 -4.30 -22.44 -17.95
C ILE A 206 -3.85 -21.00 -18.19
N THR A 207 -4.46 -20.35 -19.18
CA THR A 207 -4.30 -18.92 -19.40
C THR A 207 -5.19 -18.15 -18.44
N PHE A 208 -4.61 -17.23 -17.68
CA PHE A 208 -5.35 -16.42 -16.71
C PHE A 208 -5.05 -14.92 -16.79
N GLY A 209 -4.16 -14.50 -17.68
CA GLY A 209 -3.89 -13.09 -17.89
C GLY A 209 -3.04 -12.81 -19.13
N GLN A 210 -2.75 -11.54 -19.34
CA GLN A 210 -1.87 -11.02 -20.38
C GLN A 210 -1.13 -9.79 -19.86
N ASP A 211 0.05 -9.53 -20.38
CA ASP A 211 0.85 -8.34 -20.10
C ASP A 211 1.31 -7.70 -21.43
N GLY A 212 1.64 -6.40 -21.40
CA GLY A 212 2.18 -5.68 -22.55
C GLY A 212 1.22 -5.60 -23.73
N ASP A 213 -0.03 -5.19 -23.50
CA ASP A 213 -1.06 -5.03 -24.54
C ASP A 213 -1.33 -6.32 -25.36
N GLY A 214 -1.17 -7.48 -24.72
CA GLY A 214 -1.43 -8.79 -25.33
C GLY A 214 -0.23 -9.41 -26.02
N VAL A 215 0.96 -8.82 -25.90
CA VAL A 215 2.22 -9.40 -26.40
C VAL A 215 2.65 -10.60 -25.55
N VAL A 216 2.37 -10.56 -24.25
CA VAL A 216 2.78 -11.59 -23.30
C VAL A 216 1.55 -12.25 -22.71
N THR A 217 1.49 -13.57 -22.74
CA THR A 217 0.43 -14.34 -22.09
C THR A 217 0.91 -14.84 -20.72
N VAL A 218 0.05 -14.75 -19.71
CA VAL A 218 0.34 -15.23 -18.36
C VAL A 218 -0.42 -16.53 -18.09
N LEU A 219 0.34 -17.56 -17.73
CA LEU A 219 -0.12 -18.95 -17.64
C LEU A 219 0.11 -19.52 -16.24
N MET A 220 -0.71 -20.48 -15.82
CA MET A 220 -0.50 -21.23 -14.57
C MET A 220 -0.68 -22.74 -14.78
N GLU A 221 -0.06 -23.53 -13.92
CA GLU A 221 -0.34 -24.97 -13.83
C GLU A 221 -1.83 -25.22 -13.46
N PRO A 222 -2.44 -26.29 -14.01
CA PRO A 222 -3.86 -26.59 -13.75
C PRO A 222 -4.13 -27.11 -12.33
N ASP A 223 -3.12 -27.69 -11.68
CA ASP A 223 -3.24 -28.35 -10.39
C ASP A 223 -2.57 -27.58 -9.25
N GLY A 224 -3.15 -27.70 -8.05
CA GLY A 224 -2.61 -27.14 -6.81
C GLY A 224 -3.21 -25.79 -6.42
N ASP A 225 -3.04 -25.43 -5.15
CA ASP A 225 -3.69 -24.24 -4.57
C ASP A 225 -2.89 -22.94 -4.77
N ASP A 226 -1.59 -23.08 -5.03
CA ASP A 226 -0.66 -21.99 -5.32
C ASP A 226 0.25 -22.41 -6.49
N PRO A 227 -0.28 -22.58 -7.72
CA PRO A 227 0.47 -23.15 -8.84
C PRO A 227 1.66 -22.28 -9.27
N ARG A 228 2.58 -22.85 -10.06
CA ARG A 228 3.62 -22.05 -10.73
C ARG A 228 2.98 -21.18 -11.80
N VAL A 229 3.59 -20.00 -12.01
CA VAL A 229 3.21 -19.04 -13.04
C VAL A 229 4.29 -19.01 -14.13
N TYR A 230 3.87 -18.86 -15.37
CA TYR A 230 4.74 -18.79 -16.54
C TYR A 230 4.34 -17.61 -17.43
N TYR A 231 5.33 -17.12 -18.16
CA TYR A 231 5.12 -16.20 -19.27
C TYR A 231 5.35 -16.93 -20.58
N ASP A 232 4.44 -16.70 -21.52
CA ASP A 232 4.63 -16.99 -22.94
C ASP A 232 4.77 -15.67 -23.71
N GLY A 233 5.79 -15.56 -24.56
CA GLY A 233 6.10 -14.34 -25.32
C GLY A 233 7.25 -13.47 -24.76
N LEU A 234 7.78 -13.73 -23.56
CA LEU A 234 8.98 -13.04 -23.04
C LEU A 234 10.30 -13.63 -23.58
N SER A 235 10.27 -14.86 -24.07
CA SER A 235 11.42 -15.53 -24.67
C SER A 235 10.94 -16.59 -25.66
N ASP A 236 11.87 -17.21 -26.40
CA ASP A 236 11.56 -18.30 -27.33
C ASP A 236 10.98 -19.56 -26.65
N ARG A 237 10.96 -19.60 -25.32
CA ARG A 237 10.40 -20.68 -24.50
C ARG A 237 9.51 -20.11 -23.42
N LEU A 238 8.63 -20.97 -22.89
CA LEU A 238 7.93 -20.68 -21.65
C LEU A 238 8.93 -20.35 -20.53
N LEU A 239 8.74 -19.20 -19.92
CA LEU A 239 9.62 -18.68 -18.88
C LEU A 239 8.90 -18.73 -17.54
N PRO A 240 9.35 -19.57 -16.58
CA PRO A 240 8.73 -19.58 -15.26
C PRO A 240 8.97 -18.25 -14.54
N GLU A 241 7.89 -17.66 -14.02
CA GLU A 241 7.98 -16.59 -13.03
C GLU A 241 8.67 -17.12 -11.77
N ARG A 242 9.35 -16.23 -11.06
CA ARG A 242 10.10 -16.51 -9.85
C ARG A 242 9.15 -16.74 -8.67
N GLU A 243 8.06 -15.98 -8.61
CA GLU A 243 7.00 -16.15 -7.63
C GLU A 243 5.93 -17.16 -8.07
N ARG A 244 5.31 -17.83 -7.08
CA ARG A 244 4.09 -18.62 -7.29
C ARG A 244 2.85 -17.72 -7.32
N LEU A 245 1.72 -18.28 -7.74
CA LEU A 245 0.49 -17.53 -8.02
C LEU A 245 0.11 -16.51 -6.93
N SER A 246 0.13 -16.88 -5.65
CA SER A 246 -0.30 -15.98 -4.57
C SER A 246 0.56 -14.72 -4.45
N ARG A 247 1.88 -14.87 -4.56
CA ARG A 247 2.83 -13.76 -4.52
C ARG A 247 2.88 -13.01 -5.85
N TYR A 248 2.71 -13.73 -6.95
CA TYR A 248 2.57 -13.11 -8.27
C TYR A 248 1.36 -12.18 -8.32
N LEU A 249 0.18 -12.59 -7.84
CA LEU A 249 -1.02 -11.75 -7.86
C LEU A 249 -0.86 -10.47 -7.03
N LEU A 250 -0.19 -10.54 -5.86
CA LEU A 250 0.19 -9.35 -5.10
C LEU A 250 1.12 -8.45 -5.92
N HIS A 251 2.17 -9.02 -6.52
CA HIS A 251 3.14 -8.26 -7.32
C HIS A 251 2.47 -7.59 -8.53
N ALA A 252 1.65 -8.34 -9.28
CA ALA A 252 0.90 -7.86 -10.44
C ALA A 252 -0.08 -6.75 -10.07
N THR A 253 -0.77 -6.88 -8.93
CA THR A 253 -1.68 -5.83 -8.42
C THR A 253 -0.92 -4.54 -8.13
N LEU A 254 0.27 -4.63 -7.51
CA LEU A 254 1.11 -3.47 -7.23
C LEU A 254 1.71 -2.86 -8.50
N ALA A 255 2.17 -3.70 -9.43
CA ALA A 255 2.70 -3.26 -10.71
C ALA A 255 1.64 -2.45 -11.49
N ARG A 256 0.39 -2.94 -11.53
CA ARG A 256 -0.74 -2.21 -12.13
C ARG A 256 -1.06 -0.92 -11.40
N ALA A 257 -1.04 -0.95 -10.07
CA ALA A 257 -1.21 0.27 -9.29
C ALA A 257 -0.14 1.33 -9.59
N ALA A 258 1.04 0.95 -10.08
CA ALA A 258 2.06 1.87 -10.57
C ALA A 258 1.89 2.26 -12.04
N MET A 259 1.57 1.30 -12.92
CA MET A 259 1.52 1.48 -14.37
C MET A 259 0.20 2.09 -14.86
N ASP A 260 -0.94 1.61 -14.35
CA ASP A 260 -2.28 1.97 -14.80
C ASP A 260 -2.92 3.07 -13.93
N SER A 261 -2.17 3.67 -13.01
CA SER A 261 -2.70 4.71 -12.12
C SER A 261 -3.13 5.94 -12.91
N PRO A 262 -4.34 6.51 -12.66
CA PRO A 262 -4.77 7.74 -13.32
C PRO A 262 -3.91 8.95 -12.93
N LEU A 263 -3.14 8.84 -11.83
CA LEU A 263 -2.22 9.87 -11.39
C LEU A 263 -0.84 9.24 -11.21
N GLY A 264 0.17 9.80 -11.86
CA GLY A 264 1.48 9.19 -11.89
C GLY A 264 2.20 9.40 -13.22
N GLY A 265 3.12 8.51 -13.53
CA GLY A 265 3.83 8.54 -14.80
C GLY A 265 4.91 7.49 -14.94
N MET A 266 5.47 7.42 -16.13
CA MET A 266 6.64 6.63 -16.47
C MET A 266 7.82 7.53 -16.82
N ALA A 267 9.00 7.19 -16.32
CA ALA A 267 10.24 7.90 -16.60
C ALA A 267 11.40 6.91 -16.74
N PHE A 268 12.38 7.27 -17.55
CA PHE A 268 13.70 6.66 -17.50
C PHE A 268 14.57 7.43 -16.51
N VAL A 269 15.10 6.73 -15.51
CA VAL A 269 15.83 7.35 -14.41
C VAL A 269 17.19 6.73 -14.21
N ASP A 270 18.18 7.57 -13.91
CA ASP A 270 19.48 7.10 -13.45
C ASP A 270 19.41 6.55 -12.01
N ARG A 271 20.46 5.86 -11.59
CA ARG A 271 20.53 5.29 -10.24
C ARG A 271 20.39 6.32 -9.11
N PRO A 272 21.02 7.51 -9.16
CA PRO A 272 20.75 8.59 -8.21
C PRO A 272 19.28 9.07 -8.16
N GLN A 273 18.62 9.24 -9.30
CA GLN A 273 17.21 9.61 -9.42
C GLN A 273 16.30 8.54 -8.82
N ALA A 274 16.49 7.27 -9.21
CA ALA A 274 15.77 6.13 -8.66
C ALA A 274 15.86 6.09 -7.13
N ARG A 275 17.07 6.23 -6.57
CA ARG A 275 17.31 6.26 -5.11
C ARG A 275 16.54 7.39 -4.43
N ARG A 276 16.48 8.59 -5.02
CA ARG A 276 15.73 9.72 -4.46
C ARG A 276 14.21 9.45 -4.41
N VAL A 277 13.69 8.76 -5.42
CA VAL A 277 12.26 8.40 -5.51
C VAL A 277 11.89 7.32 -4.51
N ILE A 278 12.70 6.27 -4.38
CA ILE A 278 12.38 5.10 -3.53
C ILE A 278 12.83 5.25 -2.07
N ALA A 279 13.74 6.19 -1.74
CA ALA A 279 14.19 6.44 -0.37
C ALA A 279 13.08 6.57 0.69
N PRO A 280 11.93 7.25 0.44
CA PRO A 280 10.83 7.34 1.40
C PRO A 280 9.90 6.11 1.40
N LEU A 281 10.14 5.12 0.54
CA LEU A 281 9.27 3.97 0.33
C LEU A 281 9.87 2.71 0.95
N ARG A 282 9.03 1.74 1.27
CA ARG A 282 9.46 0.40 1.68
C ARG A 282 9.47 -0.50 0.46
N ARG A 283 10.57 -1.25 0.28
CA ARG A 283 10.63 -2.31 -0.73
C ARG A 283 9.63 -3.42 -0.37
N VAL A 284 8.88 -3.88 -1.36
CA VAL A 284 7.97 -5.02 -1.20
C VAL A 284 8.80 -6.32 -1.17
N PRO A 285 8.62 -7.19 -0.17
CA PRO A 285 9.52 -8.33 0.09
C PRO A 285 9.21 -9.53 -0.82
N LEU A 286 9.12 -9.30 -2.14
CA LEU A 286 8.94 -10.31 -3.17
C LEU A 286 10.20 -10.44 -4.03
N GLN A 287 10.34 -11.59 -4.69
CA GLN A 287 11.29 -11.76 -5.78
C GLN A 287 10.95 -10.81 -6.93
N PRO A 288 11.95 -10.30 -7.67
CA PRO A 288 11.68 -9.39 -8.78
C PRO A 288 10.84 -10.08 -9.85
N MET A 289 9.85 -9.36 -10.39
CA MET A 289 9.04 -9.82 -11.52
C MET A 289 9.88 -9.81 -12.80
N ARG A 290 9.51 -10.64 -13.78
CA ARG A 290 10.22 -10.70 -15.09
C ARG A 290 9.71 -9.69 -16.12
N TRP A 291 8.61 -9.02 -15.82
CA TRP A 291 7.98 -7.97 -16.62
C TRP A 291 7.77 -6.74 -15.74
N PRO A 292 7.75 -5.50 -16.26
CA PRO A 292 8.10 -5.08 -17.63
C PRO A 292 9.59 -5.22 -17.95
N SER A 293 10.44 -5.28 -16.92
CA SER A 293 11.88 -5.50 -17.05
C SER A 293 12.28 -6.79 -16.33
N LEU A 294 13.42 -7.38 -16.70
CA LEU A 294 13.85 -8.69 -16.19
C LEU A 294 13.96 -8.77 -14.65
N PHE A 295 14.22 -7.62 -14.01
CA PHE A 295 14.37 -7.48 -12.56
C PHE A 295 13.46 -6.38 -11.98
N SER A 296 12.19 -6.35 -12.37
CA SER A 296 11.24 -5.35 -11.88
C SER A 296 10.89 -5.56 -10.40
N ARG A 297 10.90 -4.48 -9.62
CA ARG A 297 10.59 -4.48 -8.18
C ARG A 297 9.57 -3.41 -7.83
N CYS A 298 8.66 -3.77 -6.92
CA CYS A 298 7.75 -2.81 -6.31
C CYS A 298 8.31 -2.22 -5.01
N TYR A 299 8.10 -0.92 -4.86
CA TYR A 299 8.28 -0.13 -3.65
C TYR A 299 6.96 0.56 -3.33
N ALA A 300 6.56 0.57 -2.06
CA ALA A 300 5.30 1.13 -1.66
C ALA A 300 5.45 2.04 -0.43
N GLY A 301 4.64 3.09 -0.41
CA GLY A 301 4.50 4.02 0.70
C GLY A 301 3.07 4.56 0.75
N PRO A 302 2.74 5.42 1.71
CA PRO A 302 1.39 5.90 1.91
C PRO A 302 0.82 6.55 0.63
N GLY A 303 -0.12 5.85 -0.03
CA GLY A 303 -0.75 6.28 -1.28
C GLY A 303 0.19 6.39 -2.50
N THR A 304 1.36 5.75 -2.48
CA THR A 304 2.33 5.73 -3.60
C THR A 304 2.84 4.31 -3.83
N VAL A 305 2.83 3.85 -5.09
CA VAL A 305 3.50 2.63 -5.52
C VAL A 305 4.46 2.98 -6.65
N VAL A 306 5.66 2.42 -6.60
CA VAL A 306 6.70 2.55 -7.61
C VAL A 306 7.08 1.16 -8.09
N LEU A 307 7.08 0.96 -9.40
CA LEU A 307 7.64 -0.21 -10.06
C LEU A 307 8.91 0.24 -10.79
N ILE A 308 10.03 -0.41 -10.54
CA ILE A 308 11.30 -0.07 -11.18
C ILE A 308 12.04 -1.31 -11.68
N GLY A 309 12.51 -1.28 -12.92
CA GLY A 309 13.41 -2.29 -13.47
C GLY A 309 14.83 -2.08 -12.93
N GLU A 310 15.28 -2.93 -12.00
CA GLU A 310 16.65 -2.89 -11.48
C GLU A 310 17.57 -3.85 -12.26
N ASP A 311 17.74 -3.61 -13.56
CA ASP A 311 18.77 -4.29 -14.34
C ASP A 311 20.15 -3.62 -14.17
N ASP A 312 21.18 -4.13 -14.86
CA ASP A 312 22.52 -3.54 -14.84
C ASP A 312 22.68 -2.39 -15.86
N ALA A 313 21.57 -1.80 -16.34
CA ALA A 313 21.61 -0.70 -17.28
C ALA A 313 21.97 0.64 -16.62
N ASP A 314 22.38 1.60 -17.44
CA ASP A 314 22.65 2.98 -17.02
C ASP A 314 21.36 3.75 -16.66
N TRP A 315 20.22 3.29 -17.19
CA TRP A 315 18.90 3.87 -17.02
C TRP A 315 17.89 2.79 -16.64
N PHE A 316 17.06 3.10 -15.65
CA PHE A 316 15.98 2.23 -15.19
C PHE A 316 14.65 2.74 -15.70
N GLU A 317 13.85 1.82 -16.25
CA GLU A 317 12.44 2.06 -16.50
C GLU A 317 11.70 2.09 -15.15
N MET A 318 11.01 3.19 -14.87
CA MET A 318 10.30 3.40 -13.61
C MET A 318 8.88 3.90 -13.86
N TYR A 319 7.92 3.22 -13.26
CA TYR A 319 6.52 3.63 -13.19
C TYR A 319 6.19 4.07 -11.77
N VAL A 320 5.42 5.13 -11.66
CA VAL A 320 4.97 5.68 -10.38
C VAL A 320 3.48 5.89 -10.45
N GLY A 321 2.75 5.26 -9.54
CA GLY A 321 1.34 5.51 -9.32
C GLY A 321 1.10 6.15 -7.97
N VAL A 322 0.21 7.15 -7.93
CA VAL A 322 -0.21 7.80 -6.69
C VAL A 322 -1.72 7.86 -6.59
N ARG A 323 -2.24 7.76 -5.36
CA ARG A 323 -3.69 7.83 -5.12
C ARG A 323 -4.26 9.24 -5.22
N ARG A 324 -3.42 10.28 -5.09
CA ARG A 324 -3.90 11.66 -4.92
C ARG A 324 -3.04 12.69 -5.64
N PRO A 325 -3.64 13.76 -6.20
CA PRO A 325 -2.89 14.80 -6.90
C PRO A 325 -1.85 15.51 -6.03
N GLY A 326 -2.08 15.61 -4.71
CA GLY A 326 -1.13 16.22 -3.78
C GLY A 326 0.24 15.54 -3.74
N LEU A 327 0.30 14.23 -3.99
CA LEU A 327 1.55 13.46 -4.02
C LEU A 327 2.37 13.73 -5.29
N LEU A 328 1.73 14.17 -6.38
CA LEU A 328 2.41 14.56 -7.63
C LEU A 328 3.35 15.75 -7.46
N ARG A 329 3.07 16.66 -6.51
CA ARG A 329 3.92 17.83 -6.25
C ARG A 329 5.35 17.42 -5.93
N ARG A 330 5.53 16.34 -5.16
CA ARG A 330 6.86 15.83 -4.83
C ARG A 330 7.56 15.27 -6.06
N LEU A 331 6.84 14.49 -6.86
CA LEU A 331 7.35 13.89 -8.10
C LEU A 331 7.79 14.95 -9.12
N ARG A 332 6.99 16.01 -9.31
CA ARG A 332 7.35 17.15 -10.18
C ARG A 332 8.64 17.85 -9.72
N LYS A 333 8.82 18.04 -8.40
CA LYS A 333 10.02 18.68 -7.85
C LYS A 333 11.31 17.88 -8.05
N LEU A 334 11.22 16.58 -8.35
CA LEU A 334 12.39 15.74 -8.59
C LEU A 334 13.05 16.00 -9.96
N GLY A 335 12.35 16.67 -10.88
CA GLY A 335 12.86 17.01 -12.20
C GLY A 335 13.24 15.76 -13.01
N LEU A 336 12.40 14.74 -12.97
CA LEU A 336 12.58 13.53 -13.79
C LEU A 336 12.15 13.82 -15.23
N ASP A 337 12.78 13.13 -16.17
CA ASP A 337 12.39 13.16 -17.58
C ASP A 337 11.26 12.15 -17.79
N TRP A 338 10.03 12.63 -17.71
CA TRP A 338 8.83 11.79 -17.81
C TRP A 338 8.52 11.51 -19.27
N GLU A 339 8.46 10.24 -19.64
CA GLU A 339 7.92 9.81 -20.94
C GLU A 339 6.40 9.97 -20.95
N SER A 340 5.76 9.69 -19.81
CA SER A 340 4.34 9.95 -19.58
C SER A 340 4.13 10.48 -18.16
N PHE A 341 3.22 11.46 -18.01
CA PHE A 341 2.86 12.00 -16.70
C PHE A 341 1.42 12.49 -16.71
N THR A 342 0.55 11.82 -15.95
CA THR A 342 -0.87 12.14 -15.85
C THR A 342 -1.14 12.81 -14.51
N ASP A 343 -1.73 14.00 -14.55
CA ASP A 343 -1.99 14.82 -13.37
C ASP A 343 -3.47 15.22 -13.16
N SER A 344 -4.35 14.70 -14.01
CA SER A 344 -5.79 14.86 -13.94
C SER A 344 -6.45 13.49 -14.14
N ALA A 345 -7.43 13.18 -13.29
CA ALA A 345 -8.19 11.92 -13.36
C ALA A 345 -9.38 12.01 -14.33
N GLU A 346 -9.33 12.91 -15.32
CA GLU A 346 -10.38 12.99 -16.33
C GLU A 346 -10.07 11.98 -17.45
N PRO A 347 -11.01 11.10 -17.81
CA PRO A 347 -10.84 10.24 -18.98
C PRO A 347 -10.99 11.09 -20.25
N GLU A 348 -10.06 10.91 -21.21
CA GLU A 348 -10.26 11.34 -22.61
C GLU A 348 -11.42 10.58 -23.27
#